data_AF-A0A946HHJ9-F1
#
_entry.id   AF-A0A946HHJ9-F1
#
_cell.length_a   1.000
_cell.length_b   1.000
_cell.length_c   1.000
_cell.angle_alpha   90.00
_cell.angle_beta   90.00
_cell.angle_gamma   90.00
#
_symmetry.space_group_name_H-M   'P 1'
#
loop_
_entity.id
_entity.type
_entity.pdbx_description
1 polymer ?
#
loop_
_entity_poly.entity_id
_entity_poly.type
_entity_poly.pdbx_seq_one_letter_code
_entity_poly.pdbx_strand_id
1 'polypeptide(L)'
;NLLQELLDVDVSKQQQSSDWGSPQLTAAQLDYAASDVLYLHRLREALNKRLEREGRMEMAQACFDFLPMRAQLDLAGWPETDIFAH
;
A
#
# COMPACT_ATOMS: atom_id res chain seq x y z
N ASN A 1 4.41 8.83 8.35
CA ASN A 1 4.06 7.45 7.94
C ASN A 1 2.68 7.16 8.51
N LEU A 2 1.76 6.56 7.75
CA LEU A 2 0.39 6.27 8.22
C LEU A 2 0.39 5.36 9.46
N LEU A 3 1.33 4.42 9.57
CA LEU A 3 1.46 3.56 10.75
C LEU A 3 1.74 4.35 12.03
N GLN A 4 2.61 5.36 11.96
CA GLN A 4 2.91 6.23 13.09
C GLN A 4 1.70 7.10 13.46
N GLU A 5 1.02 7.70 12.48
CA GLU A 5 -0.13 8.58 12.74
C GLU A 5 -1.35 7.83 13.29
N LEU A 6 -1.63 6.63 12.76
CA LEU A 6 -2.87 5.92 13.02
C LEU A 6 -2.75 4.86 14.10
N LEU A 7 -1.56 4.29 14.28
CA LEU A 7 -1.32 3.15 15.17
C LEU A 7 -0.19 3.38 16.18
N ASP A 8 0.51 4.52 16.13
CA ASP A 8 1.72 4.81 16.93
C ASP A 8 2.80 3.73 16.78
N VAL A 9 2.93 3.21 15.56
CA VAL A 9 3.92 2.18 15.19
C VAL A 9 4.97 2.78 14.28
N ASP A 10 6.23 2.69 14.70
CA ASP A 10 7.39 3.01 13.88
C ASP A 10 7.96 1.74 13.22
N VAL A 11 8.33 1.86 11.95
CA VAL A 11 8.90 0.77 11.15
C VAL A 11 10.05 1.32 10.34
N SER A 12 11.22 0.68 10.46
CA SER A 12 12.40 1.05 9.70
C SER A 12 12.16 0.82 8.20
N LYS A 13 12.52 1.80 7.38
CA LYS A 13 12.52 1.69 5.91
C LYS A 13 13.90 1.44 5.30
N GLN A 14 14.91 1.17 6.13
CA GLN A 14 16.31 1.05 5.68
C GLN A 14 16.53 -0.02 4.61
N GLN A 15 15.71 -1.07 4.59
CA GLN A 15 15.84 -2.18 3.62
C GLN A 15 14.94 -2.01 2.39
N GLN A 16 14.21 -0.90 2.26
CA GLN A 16 13.31 -0.68 1.11
C GLN A 16 14.07 -0.67 -0.24
N SER A 17 15.30 -0.16 -0.24
CA SER A 17 16.15 -0.07 -1.44
C SER A 17 17.41 -0.95 -1.35
N SER A 18 17.35 -2.08 -0.65
CA SER A 18 18.44 -3.08 -0.62
C SER A 18 18.36 -4.05 -1.81
N ASP A 19 19.36 -4.92 -1.96
CA ASP A 19 19.38 -5.93 -3.02
C ASP A 19 18.39 -7.07 -2.73
N TRP A 20 17.16 -6.92 -3.22
CA TRP A 20 16.09 -7.93 -3.15
C TRP A 20 16.23 -9.05 -4.20
N GLY A 21 17.16 -8.92 -5.15
CA GLY A 21 17.43 -9.92 -6.17
C GLY A 21 18.44 -10.99 -5.73
N SER A 22 19.11 -10.77 -4.59
CA SER A 22 20.08 -11.73 -4.03
C SER A 22 19.44 -13.10 -3.77
N PRO A 23 20.14 -14.22 -4.08
CA PRO A 23 19.64 -15.56 -3.82
C PRO A 23 19.52 -15.90 -2.33
N GLN A 24 20.14 -15.11 -1.44
CA GLN A 24 19.95 -15.18 0.00
C GLN A 24 19.61 -13.80 0.56
N LEU A 25 18.50 -13.73 1.29
CA LEU A 25 18.10 -12.52 2.01
C LEU A 25 18.81 -12.45 3.36
N THR A 26 19.17 -11.24 3.76
CA THR A 26 19.69 -10.95 5.09
C THR A 26 18.60 -11.01 6.15
N ALA A 27 18.96 -11.21 7.42
CA ALA A 27 18.00 -11.15 8.53
C ALA A 27 17.25 -9.80 8.56
N ALA A 28 17.95 -8.69 8.31
CA ALA A 28 17.35 -7.36 8.26
C ALA A 28 16.30 -7.22 7.13
N GLN A 29 16.52 -7.83 5.96
CA GLN A 29 15.53 -7.87 4.89
C GLN A 29 14.30 -8.70 5.27
N LEU A 30 14.50 -9.85 5.92
CA LEU A 30 13.39 -10.67 6.42
C LEU A 30 12.54 -9.92 7.45
N ASP A 31 13.20 -9.26 8.41
CA ASP A 31 12.53 -8.46 9.44
C ASP A 31 11.75 -7.29 8.83
N TYR A 32 12.34 -6.61 7.83
CA TYR A 32 11.66 -5.55 7.08
C TYR A 32 10.43 -6.07 6.35
N ALA A 33 10.57 -7.16 5.58
CA ALA A 33 9.47 -7.73 4.81
C ALA A 33 8.30 -8.19 5.70
N ALA A 34 8.61 -8.81 6.85
CA ALA A 34 7.60 -9.20 7.83
C ALA A 34 6.87 -7.96 8.39
N SER A 35 7.63 -6.93 8.77
CA SER A 35 7.07 -5.72 9.37
C SER A 35 6.22 -4.89 8.40
N ASP A 36 6.54 -4.93 7.10
CA ASP A 36 5.81 -4.20 6.05
C ASP A 36 4.37 -4.68 5.89
N VAL A 37 4.10 -5.96 6.18
CA VAL A 37 2.75 -6.55 6.10
C VAL A 37 2.06 -6.73 7.44
N LEU A 38 2.82 -6.79 8.55
CA LEU A 38 2.33 -7.14 9.89
C LEU A 38 1.17 -6.26 10.36
N TYR A 39 1.18 -4.97 9.99
CA TYR A 39 0.23 -3.97 10.50
C TYR A 39 -0.87 -3.59 9.52
N LEU A 40 -0.90 -4.16 8.31
CA LEU A 40 -1.82 -3.74 7.24
C LEU A 40 -3.30 -3.92 7.62
N HIS A 41 -3.66 -4.99 8.33
CA HIS A 41 -5.04 -5.21 8.78
C HIS A 41 -5.50 -4.15 9.78
N ARG A 42 -4.66 -3.83 10.78
CA ARG A 42 -4.95 -2.78 11.78
C ARG A 42 -5.03 -1.41 11.12
N LEU A 43 -4.16 -1.16 10.14
CA LEU A 43 -4.17 0.08 9.37
C LEU A 43 -5.46 0.22 8.54
N ARG A 44 -5.88 -0.86 7.87
CA ARG A 44 -7.14 -0.92 7.13
C ARG A 44 -8.34 -0.61 8.02
N GLU A 45 -8.41 -1.21 9.22
CA GLU A 45 -9.49 -0.93 10.16
C GLU A 45 -9.55 0.54 10.58
N ALA A 46 -8.40 1.16 10.87
CA ALA A 46 -8.32 2.58 11.23
C ALA A 46 -8.78 3.49 10.08
N LEU A 47 -8.39 3.17 8.84
CA LEU A 47 -8.78 3.91 7.64
C LEU A 47 -10.27 3.73 7.32
N ASN A 48 -10.81 2.51 7.42
CA ASN A 48 -12.22 2.24 7.18
C ASN A 48 -13.12 3.05 8.12
N LYS A 49 -12.77 3.14 9.41
CA LYS A 49 -13.49 3.99 10.37
C LYS A 49 -13.51 5.47 9.95
N ARG A 50 -12.40 5.98 9.39
CA ARG A 50 -12.34 7.37 8.88
C ARG A 50 -13.21 7.52 7.63
N LEU A 51 -13.16 6.57 6.69
CA LEU A 51 -13.99 6.56 5.48
C LEU A 51 -15.48 6.54 5.80
N GLU A 52 -15.91 5.70 6.74
CA GLU A 52 -17.30 5.62 7.20
C GLU A 52 -17.75 6.94 7.84
N ARG A 53 -16.94 7.49 8.76
CA ARG A 53 -17.21 8.78 9.41
C ARG A 53 -17.36 9.92 8.40
N GLU A 54 -16.60 9.88 7.31
CA GLU A 54 -16.59 10.91 6.27
C GLU A 54 -17.58 10.63 5.13
N GLY A 55 -18.31 9.51 5.16
CA GLY A 55 -19.26 9.13 4.12
C GLY A 55 -18.59 8.79 2.77
N ARG A 56 -17.33 8.34 2.79
CA ARG A 56 -16.50 8.09 1.60
C ARG A 56 -16.28 6.60 1.29
N MET A 57 -16.94 5.70 2.01
CA MET A 57 -16.74 4.25 1.86
C MET A 57 -17.09 3.76 0.45
N GLU A 58 -18.20 4.22 -0.13
CA GLU A 58 -18.62 3.83 -1.49
C GLU A 58 -17.61 4.26 -2.55
N MET A 59 -17.07 5.48 -2.44
CA MET A 59 -16.04 5.99 -3.33
C MET A 59 -14.75 5.16 -3.20
N ALA A 60 -14.32 4.85 -1.98
CA ALA A 60 -13.15 4.01 -1.76
C ALA A 60 -13.34 2.60 -2.36
N GLN A 61 -14.51 2.01 -2.18
CA GLN A 61 -14.84 0.70 -2.75
C GLN A 61 -14.77 0.72 -4.29
N ALA A 62 -15.35 1.74 -4.94
CA ALA A 62 -15.26 1.89 -6.40
C ALA A 62 -13.80 2.00 -6.89
N CYS A 63 -12.94 2.72 -6.14
CA CYS A 63 -11.51 2.77 -6.44
C CYS A 63 -10.83 1.40 -6.29
N PHE A 64 -11.16 0.65 -5.23
CA PHE A 64 -10.59 -0.70 -5.03
C PHE A 64 -11.03 -1.68 -6.11
N ASP A 65 -12.29 -1.61 -6.54
CA ASP A 65 -12.83 -2.46 -7.60
C ASP A 65 -12.18 -2.16 -8.96
N PHE A 66 -11.79 -0.90 -9.20
CA PHE A 66 -11.08 -0.50 -10.43
C PHE A 66 -9.57 -0.81 -10.40
N LEU A 67 -8.96 -0.96 -9.22
CA LEU A 67 -7.52 -1.12 -9.06
C LEU A 67 -6.90 -2.26 -9.90
N PRO A 68 -7.52 -3.44 -10.03
CA PRO A 68 -7.00 -4.49 -10.93
C PRO A 68 -6.96 -4.06 -12.40
N MET A 69 -7.97 -3.31 -12.86
CA MET A 69 -7.99 -2.78 -14.23
C MET A 69 -6.92 -1.72 -14.41
N ARG A 70 -6.72 -0.83 -13.43
CA ARG A 70 -5.63 0.16 -13.46
C ARG A 70 -4.27 -0.51 -13.64
N ALA A 71 -4.00 -1.59 -12.91
CA ALA A 71 -2.75 -2.35 -13.05
C ALA A 71 -2.60 -2.98 -14.45
N GLN A 72 -3.69 -3.44 -15.07
CA GLN A 72 -3.65 -3.94 -16.45
C GLN A 72 -3.38 -2.83 -17.47
N LEU A 73 -3.97 -1.65 -17.27
CA LEU A 73 -3.73 -0.47 -18.12
C LEU A 73 -2.26 -0.01 -18.04
N ASP A 74 -1.65 -0.08 -16.86
CA ASP A 74 -0.21 0.20 -16.68
C ASP A 74 0.65 -0.74 -17.54
N LEU A 75 0.37 -2.05 -17.52
CA LEU A 75 1.08 -3.04 -18.33
C LEU A 75 0.80 -2.88 -19.83
N ALA A 76 -0.36 -2.35 -20.21
CA ALA A 76 -0.76 -2.13 -21.60
C ALA A 76 -0.24 -0.80 -22.19
N GLY A 77 0.55 -0.03 -21.43
CA GLY A 77 1.23 1.17 -21.93
C GLY A 77 0.57 2.49 -21.54
N TRP A 78 -0.34 2.49 -20.55
CA TRP A 78 -0.94 3.71 -20.00
C TRP A 78 -0.49 4.09 -18.57
N PRO A 79 0.76 3.87 -18.13
CA PRO A 79 1.15 4.06 -16.72
C PRO A 79 1.11 5.52 -16.24
N GLU A 80 1.34 6.49 -17.11
CA GLU A 80 1.43 7.91 -16.75
C GLU A 80 0.21 8.72 -17.18
N THR A 81 -0.65 8.15 -18.02
CA THR A 81 -1.88 8.80 -18.47
C THR A 81 -3.00 8.44 -17.52
N ASP A 82 -3.62 9.47 -16.93
CA ASP A 82 -4.93 9.29 -16.34
C ASP A 82 -5.92 9.00 -17.48
N ILE A 83 -6.49 7.79 -17.49
CA ILE A 83 -7.38 7.36 -18.55
C ILE A 83 -8.68 8.18 -18.61
N PHE A 84 -8.95 8.96 -17.58
CA PHE A 84 -10.10 9.86 -17.48
C PHE A 84 -9.76 11.31 -17.88
N ALA A 85 -8.49 11.63 -18.12
CA ALA A 85 -8.06 12.97 -18.55
C ALA A 85 -8.28 13.18 -20.06
N HIS A 86 -8.44 14.45 -20.45
CA HIS A 86 -8.59 14.90 -21.85
C HIS A 86 -7.26 15.01 -22.59
#